data_AF-A0A376Y8T1-F1
#
_entry.id   AF-A0A376Y8T1-F1
#
_cell.length_a   1.000
_cell.length_b   1.000
_cell.length_c   1.000
_cell.angle_alpha   90.00
_cell.angle_beta   90.00
_cell.angle_gamma   90.00
#
_symmetry.space_group_name_H-M   'P 1'
#
loop_
_entity.id
_entity.type
_entity.pdbx_description
1 polymer ?
#
loop_
_entity_poly.entity_id
_entity_poly.type
_entity_poly.pdbx_seq_one_letter_code
_entity_poly.pdbx_strand_id
1 'polypeptide(L)' 'MIPVERRQIILEMVAEKGIVSIAELTDRMNVSHMTIRRDLQKLEQQGAVVLVSGGVQFSGTRGA' A
#
# COMPACT_ATOMS: atom_id res chain seq x y z
N MET A 1 0.53 -15.19 -4.72
CA MET A 1 1.63 -14.22 -4.59
C MET A 1 2.20 -14.25 -3.17
N ILE A 2 3.51 -14.10 -3.03
CA ILE A 2 4.16 -14.04 -1.71
C ILE A 2 4.04 -12.63 -1.11
N PRO A 3 4.14 -12.46 0.22
CA PRO A 3 3.96 -11.14 0.85
C PRO A 3 4.96 -10.06 0.38
N VAL A 4 6.22 -10.44 0.10
CA VAL A 4 7.25 -9.49 -0.36
C VAL A 4 6.87 -8.89 -1.72
N GLU A 5 6.52 -9.75 -2.68
CA GLU A 5 6.05 -9.35 -4.01
C GLU A 5 4.81 -8.45 -3.94
N ARG A 6 3.86 -8.78 -3.05
CA ARG A 6 2.66 -7.96 -2.83
C ARG A 6 2.98 -6.56 -2.32
N ARG A 7 3.89 -6.46 -1.35
CA ARG A 7 4.34 -5.18 -0.82
C ARG A 7 5.04 -4.33 -1.87
N GLN A 8 5.82 -4.96 -2.75
CA GLN A 8 6.46 -4.27 -3.86
C GLN A 8 5.43 -3.65 -4.81
N ILE A 9 4.39 -4.40 -5.19
CA ILE A 9 3.28 -3.90 -6.02
C ILE A 9 2.56 -2.73 -5.35
N ILE A 10 2.31 -2.80 -4.03
CA ILE A 10 1.70 -1.69 -3.28
C ILE A 10 2.55 -0.42 -3.42
N LEU A 11 3.87 -0.52 -3.20
CA LEU A 11 4.77 0.63 -3.27
C LEU A 11 4.82 1.24 -4.68
N GLU A 12 4.81 0.40 -5.72
CA GLU A 12 4.76 0.85 -7.11
C GLU A 12 3.47 1.60 -7.44
N MET A 13 2.32 1.05 -7.03
CA MET A 13 1.03 1.72 -7.23
C MET A 13 0.96 3.06 -6.50
N VAL A 14 1.50 3.12 -5.28
CA VAL A 14 1.58 4.37 -4.51
C VAL A 14 2.54 5.36 -5.18
N ALA A 15 3.60 4.89 -5.85
CA ALA A 15 4.56 5.76 -6.56
C ALA A 15 3.98 6.36 -7.82
N GLU A 16 3.14 5.60 -8.51
CA GLU A 16 2.46 6.03 -9.72
C GLU A 16 1.28 6.97 -9.41
N LYS A 17 0.49 6.66 -8.39
CA LYS A 17 -0.81 7.34 -8.13
C LYS A 17 -0.79 8.32 -6.97
N GLY A 18 0.26 8.32 -6.15
CA GLY A 18 0.36 9.10 -4.91
C GLY A 18 -0.46 8.50 -3.77
N ILE A 19 -1.77 8.30 -3.97
CA ILE A 19 -2.68 7.69 -2.99
C ILE A 19 -3.42 6.53 -3.65
N VAL A 20 -3.47 5.37 -2.98
CA VAL A 20 -4.17 4.17 -3.47
C VAL A 20 -5.14 3.69 -2.40
N SER A 21 -6.36 3.30 -2.81
CA SER A 21 -7.36 2.78 -1.89
C SER A 21 -7.10 1.30 -1.54
N ILE A 22 -7.53 0.88 -0.34
CA ILE A 22 -7.45 -0.54 0.05
C ILE A 22 -8.29 -1.42 -0.89
N ALA A 23 -9.44 -0.92 -1.34
CA ALA A 23 -10.31 -1.65 -2.27
C ALA A 23 -9.60 -1.92 -3.59
N GLU A 24 -8.93 -0.91 -4.16
CA GLU A 24 -8.18 -1.06 -5.41
C GLU A 24 -7.03 -2.06 -5.27
N LEU A 25 -6.31 -2.06 -4.14
CA LEU A 25 -5.27 -3.06 -3.87
C LEU A 25 -5.86 -4.48 -3.78
N THR A 26 -7.01 -4.62 -3.14
CA THR A 26 -7.74 -5.89 -3.02
C THR A 26 -8.16 -6.41 -4.40
N ASP A 27 -8.78 -5.55 -5.23
CA ASP A 27 -9.25 -5.92 -6.56
C ASP A 27 -8.09 -6.25 -7.50
N ARG A 28 -7.03 -5.43 -7.48
CA ARG A 28 -5.87 -5.59 -8.36
C ARG A 28 -5.11 -6.90 -8.11
N MET A 29 -5.05 -7.34 -6.85
CA MET A 29 -4.26 -8.51 -6.44
C MET A 29 -5.13 -9.73 -6.09
N ASN A 30 -6.46 -9.58 -6.15
CA ASN A 30 -7.44 -10.59 -5.79
C ASN A 30 -7.19 -11.21 -4.41
N VAL A 31 -7.01 -10.34 -3.40
CA VAL A 31 -6.75 -10.75 -2.00
C VAL A 31 -7.67 -10.01 -1.03
N SER A 32 -7.95 -10.64 0.11
CA SER A 32 -8.83 -10.04 1.12
C SER A 32 -8.33 -8.69 1.64
N HIS A 33 -9.26 -7.84 2.10
CA HIS A 33 -8.93 -6.60 2.80
C HIS A 33 -7.98 -6.82 3.99
N MET A 34 -8.14 -7.92 4.73
CA MET A 34 -7.27 -8.24 5.86
C MET A 34 -5.85 -8.60 5.43
N THR A 35 -5.69 -9.19 4.25
CA THR A 35 -4.39 -9.43 3.64
C THR A 35 -3.70 -8.10 3.32
N ILE A 36 -4.38 -7.20 2.62
CA ILE A 36 -3.86 -5.85 2.33
C ILE A 36 -3.50 -5.11 3.61
N ARG A 37 -4.39 -5.09 4.61
CA ARG A 37 -4.12 -4.42 5.89
C ARG A 37 -2.85 -4.92 6.56
N ARG A 38 -2.57 -6.22 6.57
CA ARG A 38 -1.33 -6.77 7.16
C ARG A 38 -0.08 -6.33 6.41
N ASP A 39 -0.13 -6.25 5.08
CA ASP A 39 1.00 -5.77 4.28
C ASP A 39 1.22 -4.26 4.47
N LEU A 40 0.14 -3.48 4.49
CA LEU A 40 0.20 -2.05 4.77
C LEU A 40 0.76 -1.76 6.17
N GLN A 41 0.32 -2.51 7.19
CA GLN A 41 0.89 -2.42 8.54
C GLN A 41 2.40 -2.69 8.54
N LYS A 42 2.86 -3.67 7.74
CA LYS A 42 4.29 -3.98 7.68
C LYS A 42 5.09 -2.88 7.00
N LEU A 43 4.56 -2.29 5.93
CA LEU A 43 5.17 -1.16 5.21
C LEU A 43 5.17 0.11 6.06
N GLU A 44 4.10 0.36 6.81
CA GLU A 44 3.97 1.50 7.72
C GLU A 44 4.97 1.39 8.89
N GLN A 45 5.11 0.20 9.49
CA GLN A 45 6.15 -0.07 10.50
C GLN A 45 7.58 0.16 9.99
N GLN A 46 7.78 0.01 8.67
CA GLN A 46 9.07 0.26 8.01
C GLN A 46 9.27 1.74 7.64
N GLY A 47 8.26 2.59 7.84
CA GLY A 47 8.30 3.98 7.38
C GLY A 47 8.42 4.08 5.87
N ALA A 48 7.76 3.18 5.12
CA ALA A 48 7.66 3.23 3.67
C ALA A 48 6.34 3.87 3.19
N VAL A 49 5.27 3.73 3.97
CA VAL A 49 3.95 4.29 3.68
C VAL A 49 3.30 4.82 4.96
N VAL A 50 2.26 5.63 4.81
CA VAL A 50 1.30 5.97 5.88
C VAL A 50 -0.11 5.60 5.47
N LEU A 51 -0.89 5.08 6.41
CA LEU A 51 -2.32 4.88 6.22
C LEU A 51 -3.05 6.22 6.24
N VAL A 52 -3.95 6.41 5.29
CA VAL A 52 -4.91 7.52 5.25
C VAL A 52 -6.33 6.96 5.30
N SER A 53 -7.33 7.83 5.40
CA SER A 53 -8.73 7.38 5.42
C SER A 53 -9.06 6.55 4.17
N GLY A 54 -9.21 5.24 4.34
CA GLY A 54 -9.55 4.29 3.27
C GLY A 54 -8.41 3.92 2.30
N GLY A 55 -7.19 4.38 2.53
CA GLY A 55 -6.10 4.20 1.57
C GLY A 55 -4.70 4.27 2.17
N VAL A 56 -3.71 4.39 1.29
CA VAL A 56 -2.28 4.43 1.61
C VAL A 56 -1.56 5.43 0.70
N GLN A 57 -0.55 6.11 1.23
CA GLN A 57 0.39 6.98 0.49
C GLN A 57 1.82 6.83 1.01
N PHE A 58 2.83 7.38 0.32
CA PHE A 58 4.22 7.35 0.81
C PHE A 58 4.38 8.08 2.15
N SER A 59 5.20 7.52 3.03
CA SER A 59 5.66 8.20 4.24
C SER A 59 6.79 9.15 3.86
N GLY A 60 6.43 10.43 3.79
CA GLY A 60 7.30 11.48 3.26
C GLY A 60 6.60 12.11 2.06
N THR A 61 6.17 13.35 2.24
CA THR A 61 5.79 14.21 1.12
C THR A 61 6.88 14.13 0.05
N ARG A 62 6.55 13.62 -1.13
CA ARG A 62 7.22 14.07 -2.35
C ARG A 62 6.84 15.55 -2.53
N GLY A 63 7.48 16.39 -1.74
CA GLY A 63 7.48 17.83 -1.91
C GLY A 63 8.70 18.21 -2.72
N ALA A 64 8.55 18.22 -4.04
CA ALA A 64 9.16 19.11 -5.03
C ALA A 64 8.85 18.56 -6.43
#